data_AF-A0A1M3D2I8-F1
#
_entry.id   AF-A0A1M3D2I8-F1
#
_cell.length_a   1.000
_cell.length_b   1.000
_cell.length_c   1.000
_cell.angle_alpha   90.00
_cell.angle_beta   90.00
_cell.angle_gamma   90.00
#
_symmetry.space_group_name_H-M   'P 1'
#
loop_
_entity.id
_entity.type
_entity.pdbx_description
1 polymer ?
#
loop_
_entity_poly.entity_id
_entity_poly.type
_entity_poly.pdbx_seq_one_letter_code
_entity_poly.pdbx_strand_id
1 'polypeptide(L)'
;MRTKRLFFMAATSLLLAVSCGLKAQDLVILHTNDTHSNIETLTSGRNAGFGGVQRRANYIASVRNESKNVLLLDAGDYNQGTPYFTLFEGEVEIELKNAMGYDAVCLGNHEFDNGVDHLANRLKRAKYPTLCANYDFSGTPLEKVVKPYVIIKKGGKRIGIIGVTLDLKGYVAEKSREGVVYKNPVPIVNDLADMLKNRRGCDLVIVLSHLGYDGGTPQKPADKELAALTSNVDIIIGGHSHTFMEEPEIVENKDGKGVIINQMGAAGVYVGRLDISLKK
;
A
#
# COMPACT_ATOMS: atom_id res chain seq x y z
N MET A 1 -61.47 -41.84 -46.87
CA MET A 1 -60.82 -40.63 -46.32
C MET A 1 -59.73 -41.06 -45.35
N ARG A 2 -58.45 -40.86 -45.70
CA ARG A 2 -57.27 -41.26 -44.91
C ARG A 2 -56.81 -40.09 -44.03
N THR A 3 -56.86 -40.22 -42.72
CA THR A 3 -56.31 -39.23 -41.77
C THR A 3 -54.91 -39.65 -41.35
N LYS A 4 -53.88 -38.94 -41.82
CA LYS A 4 -52.50 -39.06 -41.32
C LYS A 4 -52.36 -38.24 -40.03
N ARG A 5 -51.98 -38.88 -38.92
CA ARG A 5 -51.57 -38.19 -37.68
C ARG A 5 -50.07 -37.89 -37.77
N LEU A 6 -49.72 -36.62 -37.71
CA LEU A 6 -48.35 -36.11 -37.67
C LEU A 6 -47.88 -36.12 -36.20
N PHE A 7 -46.84 -36.88 -35.87
CA PHE A 7 -46.17 -36.79 -34.57
C PHE A 7 -45.12 -35.68 -34.64
N PHE A 8 -45.31 -34.62 -33.86
CA PHE A 8 -44.28 -33.62 -33.60
C PHE A 8 -43.34 -34.14 -32.52
N MET A 9 -42.10 -34.44 -32.90
CA MET A 9 -41.03 -34.83 -31.99
C MET A 9 -40.36 -33.54 -31.47
N ALA A 10 -40.61 -33.18 -30.22
CA ALA A 10 -39.98 -32.02 -29.59
C ALA A 10 -38.51 -32.34 -29.29
N ALA A 11 -37.60 -31.66 -29.98
CA ALA A 11 -36.18 -31.71 -29.70
C ALA A 11 -35.88 -30.85 -28.46
N THR A 12 -35.72 -31.48 -27.30
CA THR A 12 -35.17 -30.83 -26.10
C THR A 12 -33.67 -30.58 -26.31
N SER A 13 -33.31 -29.33 -26.58
CA SER A 13 -31.94 -28.84 -26.58
C SER A 13 -31.41 -28.76 -25.15
N LEU A 14 -30.50 -29.67 -24.82
CA LEU A 14 -29.77 -29.68 -23.55
C LEU A 14 -28.66 -28.60 -23.61
N LEU A 15 -28.92 -27.43 -23.03
CA LEU A 15 -27.90 -26.41 -22.80
C LEU A 15 -26.95 -26.91 -21.71
N LEU A 16 -25.78 -27.43 -22.10
CA LEU A 16 -24.65 -27.58 -21.19
C LEU A 16 -24.13 -26.17 -20.85
N ALA A 17 -24.48 -25.69 -19.67
CA ALA A 17 -23.82 -24.55 -19.07
C ALA A 17 -22.38 -24.95 -18.72
N VAL A 18 -21.44 -24.61 -19.60
CA VAL A 18 -20.02 -24.63 -19.27
C VAL A 18 -19.79 -23.50 -18.27
N SER A 19 -19.78 -23.83 -16.98
CA SER A 19 -19.31 -22.92 -15.95
C SER A 19 -17.81 -22.75 -16.14
N CYS A 20 -17.41 -21.73 -16.90
CA CYS A 20 -16.04 -21.25 -16.88
C CYS A 20 -15.81 -20.69 -15.47
N GLY A 21 -15.26 -21.51 -14.58
CA GLY A 21 -14.82 -21.09 -13.27
C GLY A 21 -13.66 -20.12 -13.46
N LEU A 22 -13.93 -18.83 -13.60
CA LEU A 22 -12.96 -17.81 -13.26
C LEU A 22 -12.52 -18.13 -11.83
N LYS A 23 -11.25 -18.49 -11.64
CA LYS A 23 -10.67 -18.48 -10.29
C LYS A 23 -10.88 -17.07 -9.76
N ALA A 24 -11.80 -16.92 -8.82
CA ALA A 24 -12.04 -15.65 -8.16
C ALA A 24 -10.72 -15.23 -7.52
N GLN A 25 -10.16 -14.10 -7.95
CA GLN A 25 -9.03 -13.49 -7.25
C GLN A 25 -9.50 -13.16 -5.84
N ASP A 26 -8.78 -13.62 -4.82
CA ASP A 26 -9.21 -13.45 -3.43
C ASP A 26 -9.04 -12.00 -2.98
N LEU A 27 -7.98 -11.33 -3.46
CA LEU A 27 -7.60 -9.97 -3.09
C LEU A 27 -6.80 -9.30 -4.21
N VAL A 28 -7.16 -8.07 -4.55
CA VAL A 28 -6.34 -7.18 -5.40
C VAL A 28 -5.73 -6.11 -4.50
N ILE A 29 -4.41 -5.96 -4.53
CA ILE A 29 -3.71 -4.90 -3.82
C ILE A 29 -3.29 -3.84 -4.82
N LEU A 30 -3.84 -2.65 -4.69
CA LEU A 30 -3.39 -1.46 -5.39
C LEU A 30 -2.47 -0.67 -4.48
N HIS A 31 -1.39 -0.12 -5.02
CA HIS A 31 -0.51 0.72 -4.22
C HIS A 31 0.15 1.87 -4.98
N THR A 32 0.55 2.87 -4.20
CA THR A 32 1.32 4.03 -4.63
C THR A 32 2.40 4.36 -3.61
N ASN A 33 3.37 5.16 -4.03
CA ASN A 33 4.44 5.68 -3.19
C ASN A 33 4.93 7.00 -3.81
N ASP A 34 5.53 7.87 -3.00
CA ASP A 34 6.31 9.03 -3.47
C ASP A 34 5.54 9.94 -4.45
N THR A 35 4.26 10.18 -4.16
CA THR A 35 3.42 10.97 -5.07
C THR A 35 3.77 12.44 -5.05
N HIS A 36 4.46 12.90 -4.00
CA HIS A 36 5.05 14.23 -3.89
C HIS A 36 4.15 15.35 -4.41
N SER A 37 2.92 15.41 -3.91
CA SER A 37 1.96 16.49 -4.20
C SER A 37 1.68 16.69 -5.70
N ASN A 38 1.97 15.70 -6.55
CA ASN A 38 1.62 15.71 -7.97
C ASN A 38 0.13 15.40 -8.15
N ILE A 39 -0.66 16.44 -7.90
CA ILE A 39 -2.13 16.42 -8.00
C ILE A 39 -2.57 16.49 -9.46
N GLU A 40 -1.90 17.31 -10.24
CA GLU A 40 -2.10 17.42 -11.69
C GLU A 40 -1.18 16.47 -12.45
N THR A 41 -1.40 16.35 -13.76
CA THR A 41 -0.47 15.64 -14.62
C THR A 41 0.87 16.38 -14.71
N LEU A 42 1.95 15.63 -14.90
CA LEU A 42 3.27 16.21 -15.10
C LEU A 42 3.30 17.02 -16.39
N THR A 43 3.93 18.19 -16.36
CA THR A 43 3.96 19.12 -17.51
C THR A 43 5.22 18.99 -18.37
N SER A 44 6.23 18.26 -17.90
CA SER A 44 7.53 18.14 -18.59
C SER A 44 8.19 16.78 -18.34
N GLY A 45 9.28 16.52 -19.06
CA GLY A 45 10.04 15.28 -18.98
C GLY A 45 9.38 14.10 -19.69
N ARG A 46 9.97 12.90 -19.54
CA ARG A 46 9.53 11.67 -20.21
C ARG A 46 8.09 11.23 -19.86
N ASN A 47 7.57 11.73 -18.74
CA ASN A 47 6.24 11.42 -18.23
C ASN A 47 5.26 12.60 -18.37
N ALA A 48 5.55 13.60 -19.23
CA ALA A 48 4.64 14.70 -19.50
C ALA A 48 3.26 14.18 -19.95
N GLY A 49 2.19 14.70 -19.36
CA GLY A 49 0.81 14.26 -19.59
C GLY A 49 0.37 13.03 -18.78
N PHE A 50 1.29 12.37 -18.06
CA PHE A 50 0.97 11.26 -17.16
C PHE A 50 0.88 11.71 -15.69
N GLY A 51 0.48 10.78 -14.80
CA GLY A 51 0.23 11.06 -13.39
C GLY A 51 -1.12 11.73 -13.15
N GLY A 52 -1.18 12.57 -12.12
CA GLY A 52 -2.40 13.28 -11.72
C GLY A 52 -3.40 12.41 -10.96
N VAL A 53 -4.02 13.01 -9.94
CA VAL A 53 -4.93 12.32 -9.02
C VAL A 53 -6.23 11.92 -9.71
N GLN A 54 -6.74 12.72 -10.65
CA GLN A 54 -7.96 12.37 -11.39
C GLN A 54 -7.81 11.05 -12.16
N ARG A 55 -6.70 10.89 -12.91
CA ARG A 55 -6.42 9.66 -13.68
C ARG A 55 -6.27 8.45 -12.75
N ARG A 56 -5.59 8.66 -11.63
CA ARG A 56 -5.40 7.65 -10.58
C ARG A 56 -6.74 7.19 -9.99
N ALA A 57 -7.59 8.14 -9.61
CA ALA A 57 -8.91 7.88 -9.05
C ALA A 57 -9.79 7.10 -10.04
N ASN A 58 -9.75 7.45 -11.33
CA ASN A 58 -10.48 6.73 -12.38
C ASN A 58 -10.00 5.28 -12.52
N TYR A 59 -8.69 5.04 -12.50
CA TYR A 59 -8.14 3.68 -12.56
C TYR A 59 -8.50 2.86 -11.31
N ILE A 60 -8.36 3.45 -10.12
CA ILE A 60 -8.76 2.79 -8.87
C ILE A 60 -10.25 2.42 -8.90
N ALA A 61 -11.10 3.33 -9.40
CA ALA A 61 -12.53 3.09 -9.54
C ALA A 61 -12.83 1.98 -10.55
N SER A 62 -12.11 1.91 -11.69
CA SER A 62 -12.31 0.84 -12.67
C SER A 62 -11.96 -0.52 -12.08
N VAL A 63 -10.83 -0.64 -11.37
CA VAL A 63 -10.44 -1.89 -10.71
C VAL A 63 -11.45 -2.31 -9.63
N ARG A 64 -12.01 -1.36 -8.88
CA ARG A 64 -13.09 -1.64 -7.90
C ARG A 64 -14.41 -2.06 -8.53
N ASN A 65 -14.67 -1.67 -9.78
CA ASN A 65 -15.82 -2.18 -10.54
C ASN A 65 -15.59 -3.61 -11.04
N GLU A 66 -14.33 -3.98 -11.31
CA GLU A 66 -13.94 -5.32 -11.77
C GLU A 66 -13.80 -6.33 -10.62
N SER A 67 -13.30 -5.89 -9.46
CA SER A 67 -13.00 -6.74 -8.31
C SER A 67 -13.65 -6.22 -7.03
N LYS A 68 -14.28 -7.13 -6.27
CA LYS A 68 -14.95 -6.78 -5.00
C LYS A 68 -13.99 -6.62 -3.83
N ASN A 69 -12.80 -7.23 -3.90
CA ASN A 69 -11.85 -7.28 -2.79
C ASN A 69 -10.59 -6.48 -3.15
N VAL A 70 -10.71 -5.15 -3.19
CA VAL A 70 -9.59 -4.26 -3.54
C VAL A 70 -9.08 -3.54 -2.30
N LEU A 71 -7.81 -3.77 -1.95
CA LEU A 71 -7.08 -3.07 -0.91
C LEU A 71 -6.21 -1.98 -1.55
N LEU A 72 -6.37 -0.72 -1.16
CA LEU A 72 -5.60 0.41 -1.67
C LEU A 72 -4.63 0.95 -0.62
N LEU A 73 -3.33 0.90 -0.89
CA LEU A 73 -2.28 1.22 0.07
C LEU A 73 -1.35 2.32 -0.45
N ASP A 74 -0.69 3.03 0.46
CA ASP A 74 0.35 4.00 0.10
C ASP A 74 1.58 3.87 0.98
N ALA A 75 2.76 3.92 0.38
CA ALA A 75 4.02 3.76 1.07
C ALA A 75 4.64 5.09 1.56
N GLY A 76 3.90 6.21 1.58
CA GLY A 76 4.41 7.48 2.11
C GLY A 76 4.99 8.42 1.05
N ASP A 77 5.48 9.57 1.51
CA ASP A 77 5.93 10.72 0.71
C ASP A 77 4.86 11.18 -0.29
N TYR A 78 3.66 11.40 0.22
CA TYR A 78 2.63 12.09 -0.54
C TYR A 78 2.73 13.61 -0.42
N ASN A 79 3.45 14.11 0.58
CA ASN A 79 3.77 15.51 0.78
C ASN A 79 5.06 15.95 0.05
N GLN A 80 5.29 17.28 0.01
CA GLN A 80 6.37 17.97 -0.70
C GLN A 80 6.30 17.81 -2.23
N GLY A 81 6.94 18.69 -3.00
CA GLY A 81 7.22 18.49 -4.44
C GLY A 81 6.51 19.45 -5.41
N THR A 82 5.35 20.00 -5.06
CA THR A 82 4.65 21.01 -5.89
C THR A 82 4.12 22.17 -5.03
N PRO A 83 3.75 23.33 -5.63
CA PRO A 83 3.18 24.45 -4.89
C PRO A 83 1.90 24.12 -4.11
N TYR A 84 1.20 23.03 -4.43
CA TYR A 84 0.05 22.57 -3.63
C TYR A 84 0.45 22.32 -2.18
N PHE A 85 1.58 21.66 -1.94
CA PHE A 85 2.07 21.43 -0.58
C PHE A 85 2.46 22.74 0.11
N THR A 86 3.12 23.65 -0.60
CA THR A 86 3.51 24.95 -0.02
C THR A 86 2.30 25.80 0.37
N LEU A 87 1.22 25.74 -0.40
CA LEU A 87 0.02 26.57 -0.19
C LEU A 87 -0.99 25.95 0.78
N PHE A 88 -1.11 24.62 0.78
CA PHE A 88 -2.13 23.90 1.55
C PHE A 88 -1.56 22.97 2.62
N GLU A 89 -0.24 22.94 2.77
CA GLU A 89 0.51 22.31 3.87
C GLU A 89 0.16 20.84 4.12
N GLY A 90 -0.24 20.12 3.08
CA GLY A 90 -0.57 18.70 3.13
C GLY A 90 -2.05 18.36 3.28
N GLU A 91 -2.93 19.35 3.43
CA GLU A 91 -4.36 19.08 3.62
C GLU A 91 -5.02 18.49 2.36
N VAL A 92 -4.67 19.02 1.18
CA VAL A 92 -5.27 18.61 -0.08
C VAL A 92 -4.95 17.14 -0.37
N GLU A 93 -3.72 16.71 -0.12
CA GLU A 93 -3.27 15.34 -0.32
C GLU A 93 -4.04 14.36 0.57
N ILE A 94 -4.30 14.74 1.83
CA ILE A 94 -5.12 13.94 2.75
C ILE A 94 -6.55 13.84 2.24
N GLU A 95 -7.17 14.95 1.81
CA GLU A 95 -8.55 14.91 1.30
C GLU A 95 -8.68 14.13 0.00
N LEU A 96 -7.68 14.20 -0.88
CA LEU A 96 -7.65 13.40 -2.11
C LEU A 96 -7.51 11.90 -1.80
N LYS A 97 -6.67 11.52 -0.83
CA LYS A 97 -6.59 10.14 -0.36
C LYS A 97 -7.87 9.67 0.34
N ASN A 98 -8.53 10.55 1.10
CA ASN A 98 -9.86 10.28 1.66
C ASN A 98 -10.88 10.00 0.56
N ALA A 99 -10.91 10.85 -0.49
CA ALA A 99 -11.85 10.72 -1.61
C ALA A 99 -11.59 9.45 -2.44
N MET A 100 -10.32 9.09 -2.64
CA MET A 100 -9.93 7.83 -3.29
C MET A 100 -10.13 6.60 -2.39
N GLY A 101 -10.37 6.79 -1.09
CA GLY A 101 -10.62 5.70 -0.14
C GLY A 101 -9.41 4.78 0.03
N TYR A 102 -8.25 5.34 0.37
CA TYR A 102 -7.10 4.53 0.79
C TYR A 102 -7.45 3.73 2.05
N ASP A 103 -7.00 2.47 2.12
CA ASP A 103 -7.26 1.56 3.23
C ASP A 103 -6.18 1.69 4.34
N ALA A 104 -4.93 2.01 4.00
CA ALA A 104 -3.85 2.36 4.94
C ALA A 104 -2.73 3.14 4.22
N VAL A 105 -2.00 3.97 4.97
CA VAL A 105 -0.91 4.81 4.45
C VAL A 105 0.27 4.79 5.42
N CYS A 106 1.49 4.55 4.93
CA CYS A 106 2.72 4.70 5.72
C CYS A 106 3.15 6.16 5.78
N LEU A 107 3.88 6.53 6.83
CA LEU A 107 4.65 7.79 6.82
C LEU A 107 5.94 7.62 6.00
N GLY A 108 6.24 8.60 5.17
CA GLY A 108 7.55 8.86 4.62
C GLY A 108 8.27 9.99 5.36
N ASN A 109 9.42 10.40 4.85
CA ASN A 109 10.19 11.49 5.44
C ASN A 109 9.56 12.86 5.19
N HIS A 110 8.98 13.09 4.01
CA HIS A 110 8.40 14.39 3.65
C HIS A 110 7.10 14.72 4.37
N GLU A 111 6.47 13.73 4.99
CA GLU A 111 5.36 14.00 5.91
C GLU A 111 5.80 14.87 7.11
N PHE A 112 7.08 14.85 7.48
CA PHE A 112 7.59 15.63 8.61
C PHE A 112 8.08 17.03 8.25
N ASP A 113 8.10 17.44 6.97
CA ASP A 113 8.72 18.70 6.53
C ASP A 113 8.25 19.95 7.32
N ASN A 114 6.95 20.01 7.61
CA ASN A 114 6.31 21.12 8.35
C ASN A 114 6.30 20.93 9.87
N GLY A 115 6.93 19.88 10.39
CA GLY A 115 7.03 19.59 11.81
C GLY A 115 5.98 18.63 12.35
N VAL A 116 6.32 18.04 13.50
CA VAL A 116 5.54 17.01 14.21
C VAL A 116 4.13 17.50 14.58
N ASP A 117 4.01 18.72 15.12
CA ASP A 117 2.72 19.28 15.54
C ASP A 117 1.78 19.49 14.34
N HIS A 118 2.34 20.02 13.24
CA HIS A 118 1.57 20.25 12.02
C HIS A 118 1.09 18.94 11.41
N LEU A 119 2.00 17.95 11.30
CA LEU A 119 1.66 16.61 10.84
C LEU A 119 0.54 15.99 11.70
N ALA A 120 0.68 16.03 13.03
CA ALA A 120 -0.32 15.48 13.93
C ALA A 120 -1.69 16.17 13.78
N ASN A 121 -1.70 17.49 13.56
CA ASN A 121 -2.94 18.22 13.39
C ASN A 121 -3.66 17.82 12.09
N ARG A 122 -2.97 17.78 10.95
CA ARG A 122 -3.60 17.44 9.66
C ARG A 122 -4.01 15.98 9.58
N LEU A 123 -3.28 15.06 10.21
CA LEU A 123 -3.64 13.64 10.24
C LEU A 123 -4.98 13.35 10.94
N LYS A 124 -5.50 14.29 11.76
CA LYS A 124 -6.87 14.18 12.31
C LYS A 124 -7.96 14.14 11.22
N ARG A 125 -7.65 14.61 10.01
CA ARG A 125 -8.55 14.62 8.85
C ARG A 125 -8.48 13.32 8.05
N ALA A 126 -7.47 12.48 8.27
CA ALA A 126 -7.32 11.22 7.55
C ALA A 126 -8.44 10.24 7.94
N LYS A 127 -9.11 9.67 6.93
CA LYS A 127 -10.14 8.63 7.07
C LYS A 127 -9.57 7.22 6.97
N TYR A 128 -8.23 7.12 6.98
CA TYR A 128 -7.45 5.89 6.90
C TYR A 128 -6.44 5.87 8.06
N PRO A 129 -6.03 4.69 8.52
CA PRO A 129 -4.93 4.57 9.47
C PRO A 129 -3.61 5.00 8.82
N THR A 130 -2.92 5.93 9.48
CA THR A 130 -1.53 6.26 9.19
C THR A 130 -0.59 5.38 10.01
N LEU A 131 0.39 4.77 9.36
CA LEU A 131 1.21 3.71 9.94
C LEU A 131 2.70 4.09 10.04
N CYS A 132 3.30 3.80 11.19
CA CYS A 132 4.75 3.76 11.41
C CYS A 132 5.03 3.05 12.74
N ALA A 133 5.71 1.92 12.70
CA ALA A 133 5.98 1.05 13.84
C ALA A 133 7.35 1.29 14.48
N ASN A 134 8.31 1.76 13.68
CA ASN A 134 9.70 1.85 14.09
C ASN A 134 10.10 3.23 14.62
N TYR A 135 9.14 4.11 14.86
CA TYR A 135 9.36 5.37 15.58
C TYR A 135 8.76 5.30 16.98
N ASP A 136 9.49 5.83 17.95
CA ASP A 136 8.90 6.24 19.23
C ASP A 136 8.30 7.64 19.08
N PHE A 137 7.01 7.75 19.36
CA PHE A 137 6.28 9.01 19.39
C PHE A 137 5.94 9.47 20.80
N SER A 138 6.44 8.79 21.84
CA SER A 138 6.09 9.08 23.24
C SER A 138 6.30 10.56 23.58
N GLY A 139 5.25 11.21 24.08
CA GLY A 139 5.30 12.64 24.44
C GLY A 139 5.12 13.61 23.27
N THR A 140 4.93 13.10 22.05
CA THR A 140 4.57 13.92 20.88
C THR A 140 3.08 13.85 20.58
N PRO A 141 2.50 14.82 19.87
CA PRO A 141 1.10 14.72 19.43
C PRO A 141 0.80 13.57 18.46
N LEU A 142 1.83 12.93 17.86
CA LEU A 142 1.66 11.79 16.96
C LEU A 142 1.35 10.48 17.67
N GLU A 143 1.64 10.37 18.97
CA GLU A 143 1.52 9.14 19.77
C GLU A 143 0.13 8.48 19.67
N LYS A 144 -0.93 9.29 19.55
CA LYS A 144 -2.32 8.81 19.49
C LYS A 144 -2.89 8.74 18.08
N VAL A 145 -2.15 9.23 17.09
CA VAL A 145 -2.63 9.43 15.72
C VAL A 145 -2.01 8.40 14.77
N VAL A 146 -0.73 8.09 14.96
CA VAL A 146 0.01 7.12 14.16
C VAL A 146 -0.04 5.75 14.84
N LYS A 147 -0.33 4.70 14.07
CA LYS A 147 -0.41 3.33 14.58
C LYS A 147 0.78 2.50 14.07
N PRO A 148 1.28 1.53 14.84
CA PRO A 148 2.33 0.64 14.33
C PRO A 148 1.81 -0.29 13.22
N TYR A 149 0.56 -0.73 13.35
CA TYR A 149 -0.07 -1.65 12.40
C TYR A 149 -1.59 -1.48 12.38
N VAL A 150 -2.24 -2.09 11.40
CA VAL A 150 -3.70 -2.27 11.33
C VAL A 150 -4.03 -3.67 10.82
N ILE A 151 -5.21 -4.20 11.17
CA ILE A 151 -5.76 -5.43 10.59
C ILE A 151 -7.00 -5.05 9.79
N ILE A 152 -6.99 -5.37 8.50
CA ILE A 152 -8.10 -5.10 7.57
C ILE A 152 -8.74 -6.42 7.17
N LYS A 153 -10.07 -6.47 7.16
CA LYS A 153 -10.84 -7.63 6.69
C LYS A 153 -11.37 -7.37 5.30
N LYS A 154 -11.01 -8.20 4.33
CA LYS A 154 -11.45 -8.09 2.93
C LYS A 154 -11.59 -9.50 2.34
N GLY A 155 -12.65 -9.78 1.59
CA GLY A 155 -12.84 -11.11 0.98
C GLY A 155 -12.88 -12.28 1.97
N GLY A 156 -13.27 -12.03 3.24
CA GLY A 156 -13.22 -13.05 4.31
C GLY A 156 -11.81 -13.34 4.85
N LYS A 157 -10.78 -12.63 4.39
CA LYS A 157 -9.39 -12.74 4.82
C LYS A 157 -9.04 -11.63 5.81
N ARG A 158 -8.14 -11.90 6.75
CA ARG A 158 -7.55 -10.94 7.68
C ARG A 158 -6.16 -10.57 7.19
N ILE A 159 -5.94 -9.29 6.92
CA ILE A 159 -4.69 -8.76 6.36
C ILE A 159 -4.07 -7.85 7.41
N GLY A 160 -2.92 -8.27 7.94
CA GLY A 160 -2.12 -7.44 8.84
C GLY A 160 -1.21 -6.51 8.03
N ILE A 161 -1.17 -5.24 8.38
CA ILE A 161 -0.37 -4.23 7.68
C ILE A 161 0.47 -3.47 8.70
N ILE A 162 1.79 -3.52 8.55
CA ILE A 162 2.78 -2.85 9.40
C ILE A 162 3.37 -1.66 8.62
N GLY A 163 3.51 -0.49 9.24
CA GLY A 163 4.23 0.64 8.62
C GLY A 163 5.67 0.73 9.11
N VAL A 164 6.63 1.02 8.25
CA VAL A 164 8.02 1.36 8.64
C VAL A 164 8.59 2.48 7.77
N THR A 165 9.46 3.31 8.35
CA THR A 165 10.02 4.50 7.70
C THR A 165 11.53 4.60 8.01
N LEU A 166 12.32 5.16 7.10
CA LEU A 166 13.78 5.31 7.27
C LEU A 166 14.17 6.19 8.48
N ASP A 167 15.46 6.31 8.78
CA ASP A 167 15.92 7.28 9.78
C ASP A 167 15.81 8.70 9.22
N LEU A 168 14.97 9.55 9.83
CA LEU A 168 14.77 10.95 9.40
C LEU A 168 16.05 11.80 9.47
N LYS A 169 17.06 11.38 10.22
CA LYS A 169 18.33 12.11 10.34
C LYS A 169 19.03 12.20 8.99
N GLY A 170 19.22 13.42 8.50
CA GLY A 170 19.84 13.71 7.20
C GLY A 170 18.83 14.01 6.08
N TYR A 171 17.55 13.70 6.30
CA TYR A 171 16.48 13.95 5.34
C TYR A 171 15.54 15.08 5.80
N VAL A 172 15.32 15.18 7.11
CA VAL A 172 14.40 16.16 7.70
C VAL A 172 15.17 17.06 8.67
N ALA A 173 14.86 18.37 8.64
CA ALA A 173 15.42 19.35 9.55
C ALA A 173 15.17 18.94 11.02
N GLU A 174 16.16 19.12 11.88
CA GLU A 174 16.10 18.66 13.29
C GLU A 174 14.86 19.18 14.04
N LYS A 175 14.56 20.47 13.87
CA LYS A 175 13.35 21.11 14.44
C LYS A 175 12.04 20.46 13.99
N SER A 176 12.01 19.85 12.81
CA SER A 176 10.79 19.29 12.22
C SER A 176 10.55 17.84 12.64
N ARG A 177 11.51 17.20 13.31
CA ARG A 177 11.44 15.81 13.80
C ARG A 177 11.64 15.70 15.32
N GLU A 178 11.39 16.79 16.04
CA GLU A 178 11.65 16.87 17.49
C GLU A 178 10.79 15.87 18.26
N GLY A 179 11.39 15.14 19.21
CA GLY A 179 10.71 14.10 20.00
C GLY A 179 10.47 12.76 19.28
N VAL A 180 10.74 12.65 17.97
CA VAL A 180 10.61 11.38 17.22
C VAL A 180 11.91 10.60 17.32
N VAL A 181 11.85 9.36 17.81
CA VAL A 181 13.04 8.50 17.98
C VAL A 181 12.98 7.31 17.03
N TYR A 182 13.95 7.22 16.11
CA TYR A 182 14.11 6.07 15.22
C TYR A 182 14.55 4.83 15.99
N LYS A 183 13.92 3.69 15.70
CA LYS A 183 14.29 2.35 16.14
C LYS A 183 14.56 1.47 14.93
N ASN A 184 15.47 0.49 15.08
CA ASN A 184 15.71 -0.50 14.04
C ASN A 184 14.39 -1.25 13.73
N PRO A 185 13.90 -1.25 12.48
CA PRO A 185 12.65 -1.89 12.11
C PRO A 185 12.71 -3.43 12.15
N VAL A 186 13.88 -4.06 11.98
CA VAL A 186 13.99 -5.54 11.88
C VAL A 186 13.34 -6.28 13.07
N PRO A 187 13.72 -6.03 14.33
CA PRO A 187 13.10 -6.73 15.47
C PRO A 187 11.60 -6.41 15.59
N ILE A 188 11.22 -5.14 15.36
CA ILE A 188 9.84 -4.67 15.49
C ILE A 188 8.93 -5.36 14.47
N VAL A 189 9.36 -5.43 13.21
CA VAL A 189 8.60 -6.09 12.13
C VAL A 189 8.46 -7.58 12.41
N ASN A 190 9.52 -8.25 12.88
CA ASN A 190 9.44 -9.68 13.23
C ASN A 190 8.44 -9.95 14.36
N ASP A 191 8.48 -9.16 15.44
CA ASP A 191 7.57 -9.32 16.58
C ASP A 191 6.11 -9.07 16.18
N LEU A 192 5.87 -8.02 15.39
CA LEU A 192 4.53 -7.69 14.90
C LEU A 192 4.03 -8.73 13.89
N ALA A 193 4.88 -9.19 12.97
CA ALA A 193 4.52 -10.21 11.98
C ALA A 193 4.16 -11.54 12.65
N ASP A 194 4.94 -11.97 13.66
CA ASP A 194 4.61 -13.15 14.48
C ASP A 194 3.25 -12.99 15.19
N MET A 195 3.04 -11.86 15.87
CA MET A 195 1.78 -11.58 16.55
C MET A 195 0.59 -11.55 15.58
N LEU A 196 0.74 -10.91 14.42
CA LEU A 196 -0.29 -10.82 13.40
C LEU A 196 -0.64 -12.19 12.81
N LYS A 197 0.38 -12.98 12.45
CA LYS A 197 0.20 -14.31 11.85
C LYS A 197 -0.34 -15.30 12.87
N ASN A 198 0.36 -15.48 13.99
CA ASN A 198 0.16 -16.61 14.89
C ASN A 198 -0.86 -16.34 16.00
N ARG A 199 -1.07 -15.08 16.40
CA ARG A 199 -2.01 -14.73 17.51
C ARG A 199 -3.28 -14.06 17.02
N ARG A 200 -3.20 -13.25 15.96
CA ARG A 200 -4.37 -12.56 15.38
C ARG A 200 -4.99 -13.31 14.20
N GLY A 201 -4.32 -14.34 13.71
CA GLY A 201 -4.79 -15.18 12.60
C GLY A 201 -4.92 -14.40 11.31
N CYS A 202 -3.94 -13.53 11.00
CA CYS A 202 -3.88 -12.87 9.70
C CYS A 202 -3.47 -13.89 8.64
N ASP A 203 -4.22 -13.95 7.54
CA ASP A 203 -3.90 -14.79 6.40
C ASP A 203 -2.66 -14.25 5.66
N LEU A 204 -2.53 -12.92 5.62
CA LEU A 204 -1.48 -12.18 4.92
C LEU A 204 -0.90 -11.09 5.84
N VAL A 205 0.43 -10.92 5.83
CA VAL A 205 1.15 -9.83 6.50
C VAL A 205 1.89 -9.00 5.46
N ILE A 206 1.52 -7.72 5.38
CA ILE A 206 2.12 -6.72 4.48
C ILE A 206 2.93 -5.73 5.32
N VAL A 207 4.12 -5.39 4.85
CA VAL A 207 4.87 -4.23 5.32
C VAL A 207 4.71 -3.10 4.31
N LEU A 208 4.13 -1.98 4.72
CA LEU A 208 4.22 -0.72 3.99
C LEU A 208 5.49 -0.02 4.43
N SER A 209 6.44 0.10 3.51
CA SER A 209 7.80 0.52 3.80
C SER A 209 8.16 1.81 3.08
N HIS A 210 8.74 2.73 3.83
CA HIS A 210 9.39 3.91 3.30
C HIS A 210 10.88 3.89 3.69
N LEU A 211 11.54 2.74 3.49
CA LEU A 211 12.97 2.54 3.78
C LEU A 211 13.87 2.75 2.58
N GLY A 212 13.30 2.72 1.37
CA GLY A 212 14.05 2.58 0.13
C GLY A 212 14.19 1.11 -0.27
N TYR A 213 14.46 0.88 -1.55
CA TYR A 213 14.51 -0.47 -2.12
C TYR A 213 15.72 -1.29 -1.65
N ASP A 214 16.94 -0.76 -1.75
CA ASP A 214 18.19 -1.48 -1.47
C ASP A 214 19.29 -0.59 -0.85
N GLY A 215 20.47 -1.19 -0.60
CA GLY A 215 21.64 -0.47 -0.08
C GLY A 215 21.64 -0.27 1.43
N GLY A 216 20.76 -0.97 2.14
CA GLY A 216 20.64 -0.90 3.59
C GLY A 216 21.69 -1.72 4.35
N THR A 217 21.58 -1.66 5.67
CA THR A 217 22.36 -2.48 6.61
C THR A 217 21.43 -3.20 7.58
N PRO A 218 21.85 -4.25 8.30
CA PRO A 218 21.00 -4.89 9.30
C PRO A 218 20.48 -3.95 10.42
N GLN A 219 21.17 -2.82 10.66
CA GLN A 219 20.76 -1.80 11.63
C GLN A 219 19.86 -0.72 11.04
N LYS A 220 19.98 -0.45 9.74
CA LYS A 220 19.17 0.49 8.96
C LYS A 220 18.87 -0.14 7.60
N PRO A 221 17.95 -1.13 7.55
CA PRO A 221 17.73 -1.90 6.34
C PRO A 221 16.96 -1.06 5.31
N ALA A 222 17.17 -1.37 4.03
CA ALA A 222 16.23 -1.07 2.98
C ALA A 222 15.32 -2.30 2.80
N ASP A 223 14.39 -2.27 1.84
CA ASP A 223 13.36 -3.29 1.68
C ASP A 223 13.94 -4.68 1.42
N LYS A 224 14.98 -4.79 0.61
CA LYS A 224 15.66 -6.07 0.34
C LYS A 224 16.30 -6.67 1.57
N GLU A 225 17.03 -5.88 2.35
CA GLU A 225 17.65 -6.37 3.58
C GLU A 225 16.60 -6.69 4.64
N LEU A 226 15.53 -5.88 4.74
CA LEU A 226 14.44 -6.16 5.65
C LEU A 226 13.76 -7.49 5.30
N ALA A 227 13.41 -7.71 4.03
CA ALA A 227 12.82 -8.96 3.56
C ALA A 227 13.66 -10.18 3.98
N ALA A 228 14.97 -10.15 3.71
CA ALA A 228 15.90 -11.21 4.07
C ALA A 228 15.96 -11.50 5.58
N LEU A 229 15.72 -10.50 6.43
CA LEU A 229 15.84 -10.59 7.89
C LEU A 229 14.50 -10.85 8.62
N THR A 230 13.40 -10.99 7.88
CA THR A 230 12.06 -11.18 8.45
C THR A 230 11.61 -12.63 8.51
N SER A 231 10.61 -12.89 9.36
CA SER A 231 9.78 -14.09 9.36
C SER A 231 8.31 -13.66 9.28
N ASN A 232 7.44 -14.50 8.73
CA ASN A 232 5.99 -14.29 8.64
C ASN A 232 5.52 -13.05 7.85
N VAL A 233 6.41 -12.30 7.21
CA VAL A 233 6.08 -11.26 6.22
C VAL A 233 5.87 -11.92 4.87
N ASP A 234 4.81 -11.53 4.16
CA ASP A 234 4.48 -12.07 2.84
C ASP A 234 4.81 -11.06 1.71
N ILE A 235 4.57 -9.76 1.95
CA ILE A 235 4.74 -8.68 0.96
C ILE A 235 5.35 -7.44 1.62
N ILE A 236 6.27 -6.77 0.92
CA ILE A 236 6.74 -5.41 1.18
C ILE A 236 6.32 -4.52 0.01
N ILE A 237 5.59 -3.45 0.30
CA ILE A 237 5.28 -2.39 -0.65
C ILE A 237 6.13 -1.18 -0.27
N GLY A 238 7.09 -0.86 -1.12
CA GLY A 238 8.15 0.10 -0.88
C GLY A 238 7.85 1.52 -1.35
N GLY A 239 8.74 2.44 -0.98
CA GLY A 239 8.77 3.86 -1.32
C GLY A 239 10.18 4.43 -1.16
N HIS A 240 10.32 5.75 -1.07
CA HIS A 240 11.55 6.51 -0.80
C HIS A 240 12.55 6.56 -1.96
N SER A 241 12.98 5.41 -2.48
CA SER A 241 14.04 5.34 -3.51
C SER A 241 13.56 5.66 -4.93
N HIS A 242 12.26 5.90 -5.11
CA HIS A 242 11.58 6.13 -6.39
C HIS A 242 11.83 5.01 -7.42
N THR A 243 12.08 3.80 -6.95
CA THR A 243 12.35 2.63 -7.80
C THR A 243 11.09 2.28 -8.57
N PHE A 244 11.17 2.27 -9.90
CA PHE A 244 10.13 1.71 -10.74
C PHE A 244 10.44 0.25 -11.04
N MET A 245 9.51 -0.64 -10.71
CA MET A 245 9.64 -2.07 -10.96
C MET A 245 8.58 -2.50 -11.98
N GLU A 246 9.03 -2.98 -13.15
CA GLU A 246 8.13 -3.58 -14.15
C GLU A 246 7.47 -4.85 -13.60
N GLU A 247 8.22 -5.64 -12.83
CA GLU A 247 7.75 -6.83 -12.14
C GLU A 247 8.24 -6.81 -10.69
N PRO A 248 7.48 -7.37 -9.72
CA PRO A 248 7.95 -7.48 -8.35
C PRO A 248 9.20 -8.37 -8.23
N GLU A 249 10.03 -8.10 -7.24
CA GLU A 249 11.13 -9.00 -6.85
C GLU A 249 10.65 -9.96 -5.75
N ILE A 250 11.22 -11.17 -5.72
CA ILE A 250 11.03 -12.12 -4.62
C ILE A 250 12.37 -12.32 -3.93
N VAL A 251 12.42 -12.03 -2.63
CA VAL A 251 13.59 -12.23 -1.78
C VAL A 251 13.30 -13.34 -0.79
N GLU A 252 14.19 -14.31 -0.64
CA GLU A 252 14.07 -15.33 0.42
C GLU A 252 14.35 -14.71 1.79
N ASN A 253 13.43 -14.91 2.72
CA ASN A 253 13.60 -14.50 4.10
C ASN A 253 14.42 -15.52 4.91
N LYS A 254 14.68 -15.24 6.20
CA LYS A 254 15.52 -16.11 7.04
C LYS A 254 14.93 -17.51 7.30
N ASP A 255 13.64 -17.72 7.00
CA ASP A 255 12.97 -19.03 7.05
C ASP A 255 12.96 -19.75 5.69
N GLY A 256 13.65 -19.21 4.66
CA GLY A 256 13.66 -19.74 3.30
C GLY A 256 12.34 -19.54 2.55
N LYS A 257 11.48 -18.61 2.99
CA LYS A 257 10.21 -18.28 2.31
C LYS A 257 10.37 -17.01 1.47
N GLY A 258 9.78 -17.01 0.28
CA GLY A 258 9.79 -15.84 -0.60
C GLY A 258 8.91 -14.71 -0.08
N VAL A 259 9.46 -13.50 -0.04
CA VAL A 259 8.80 -12.23 0.26
C VAL A 259 8.76 -11.40 -1.00
N ILE A 260 7.56 -10.96 -1.38
CA ILE A 260 7.35 -10.13 -2.58
C ILE A 260 7.70 -8.68 -2.24
N ILE A 261 8.51 -8.02 -3.06
CA ILE A 261 8.84 -6.59 -2.95
C ILE A 261 8.36 -5.87 -4.22
N ASN A 262 7.63 -4.76 -4.05
CA ASN A 262 7.19 -3.95 -5.18
C ASN A 262 7.18 -2.44 -4.86
N GLN A 263 7.58 -1.62 -5.84
CA GLN A 263 7.57 -0.15 -5.79
C GLN A 263 7.27 0.42 -7.19
N MET A 264 6.61 1.59 -7.24
CA MET A 264 5.97 2.12 -8.45
C MET A 264 6.48 3.51 -8.85
N GLY A 265 7.80 3.70 -8.80
CA GLY A 265 8.42 4.96 -9.21
C GLY A 265 8.04 6.10 -8.28
N ALA A 266 7.62 7.23 -8.84
CA ALA A 266 7.19 8.42 -8.09
C ALA A 266 6.16 9.27 -8.86
N ALA A 267 5.76 10.38 -8.25
CA ALA A 267 4.86 11.41 -8.80
C ALA A 267 3.45 10.90 -9.15
N GLY A 268 3.07 9.71 -8.66
CA GLY A 268 1.77 9.10 -8.92
C GLY A 268 1.51 8.79 -10.39
N VAL A 269 2.58 8.59 -11.18
CA VAL A 269 2.52 8.20 -12.60
C VAL A 269 1.93 6.80 -12.76
N TYR A 270 2.30 5.89 -11.86
CA TYR A 270 1.87 4.50 -11.84
C TYR A 270 1.03 4.19 -10.60
N VAL A 271 0.16 3.20 -10.73
CA VAL A 271 -0.51 2.53 -9.61
C VAL A 271 -0.15 1.06 -9.73
N GLY A 272 0.56 0.53 -8.74
CA GLY A 272 0.91 -0.88 -8.71
C GLY A 272 -0.32 -1.73 -8.48
N ARG A 273 -0.36 -2.91 -9.09
CA ARG A 273 -1.45 -3.88 -8.95
C ARG A 273 -0.85 -5.27 -8.72
N LEU A 274 -1.15 -5.85 -7.56
CA LEU A 274 -0.82 -7.23 -7.23
C LEU A 274 -2.13 -8.03 -7.07
N ASP A 275 -2.33 -9.01 -7.94
CA ASP A 275 -3.48 -9.92 -7.88
C ASP A 275 -3.10 -11.16 -7.04
N ILE A 276 -3.61 -11.23 -5.81
CA ILE A 276 -3.22 -12.26 -4.83
C ILE A 276 -4.26 -13.38 -4.77
N SER A 277 -3.79 -14.62 -4.86
CA SER A 277 -4.58 -15.82 -4.60
C SER A 277 -4.16 -16.44 -3.26
N LEU A 278 -5.05 -16.41 -2.27
CA LEU A 278 -4.78 -16.94 -0.93
C LEU A 278 -5.45 -18.30 -0.79
N LYS A 279 -4.65 -19.37 -0.85
CA LYS A 279 -5.15 -20.73 -0.57
C LYS A 279 -5.89 -20.74 0.79
N LYS A 280 -7.01 -21.46 0.84
CA LYS A 280 -7.74 -21.71 2.08
C LYS A 280 -6.97 -22.66 2.97
#